data_AF-A0A0K0DUP3-F1
#
_entry.id   AF-A0A0K0DUP3-F1
#
_cell.length_a   1.000
_cell.length_b   1.000
_cell.length_c   1.000
_cell.angle_alpha   90.00
_cell.angle_beta   90.00
_cell.angle_gamma   90.00
#
_symmetry.space_group_name_H-M   'P 1'
#
loop_
_entity.id
_entity.type
_entity.pdbx_description
1 polymer ?
#
loop_
_entity_poly.entity_id
_entity_poly.type
_entity_poly.pdbx_seq_one_letter_code
_entity_poly.pdbx_strand_id
1 'polypeptide(L)'
;MKITNTLFGNLNKIHWDRRVWEIGYRGPHLPQRKATGRPHLPISSYRVGLLRERFDREYNVMRHLSTPYLTSEKEQPYWNKYGSPEQLRLDKQKEIEQSTMPGKAKRISEFKKADKKVANIGSMLHYNRTVEDSMKDLIRRNRWD
;
A
#
# COMPACT_ATOMS: atom_id res chain seq x y z
N MET A 1 -3.09 52.21 37.61
CA MET A 1 -2.69 51.72 36.27
C MET A 1 -2.81 50.18 36.15
N LYS A 2 -3.96 49.56 36.46
CA LYS A 2 -4.15 48.11 36.27
C LYS A 2 -5.00 47.76 35.04
N ILE A 3 -5.89 48.67 34.63
CA ILE A 3 -6.87 48.46 33.54
C ILE A 3 -6.20 48.45 32.15
N THR A 4 -5.12 49.21 31.98
CA THR A 4 -4.37 49.27 30.71
C THR A 4 -3.58 47.99 30.43
N ASN A 5 -2.96 47.37 31.44
CA ASN A 5 -2.21 46.13 31.27
C ASN A 5 -3.09 44.90 30.97
N THR A 6 -4.37 44.92 31.37
CA THR A 6 -5.32 43.84 31.05
C THR A 6 -5.88 43.94 29.63
N LEU A 7 -6.09 45.16 29.11
CA LEU A 7 -6.60 45.38 27.75
C LEU A 7 -5.55 45.12 26.66
N PHE A 8 -4.27 45.42 26.94
CA PHE A 8 -3.16 45.18 26.02
C PHE A 8 -2.36 43.89 26.32
N GLY A 9 -2.83 43.08 27.27
CA GLY A 9 -2.24 41.78 27.55
C GLY A 9 -2.40 40.86 26.33
N ASN A 10 -1.32 40.21 25.90
CA ASN A 10 -1.36 39.25 24.80
C ASN A 10 -2.38 38.12 25.10
N LEU A 11 -3.59 38.23 24.55
CA LEU A 11 -4.70 37.27 24.69
C LEU A 11 -4.39 35.90 24.06
N ASN A 12 -3.21 35.75 23.43
CA ASN A 12 -2.69 34.48 22.91
C ASN A 12 -1.70 33.79 23.85
N LYS A 13 -1.59 34.20 25.12
CA LYS A 13 -0.76 33.47 26.08
C LYS A 13 -1.25 32.02 26.17
N ILE A 14 -0.34 31.09 25.95
CA ILE A 14 -0.57 29.68 26.20
C ILE A 14 -0.82 29.57 27.70
N HIS A 15 -2.02 29.15 28.07
CA HIS A 15 -2.39 28.92 29.45
C HIS A 15 -3.01 27.55 29.57
N TRP A 16 -2.97 26.98 30.76
CA TRP A 16 -3.59 25.71 31.02
C TRP A 16 -5.12 25.90 31.13
N ASP A 17 -5.84 25.73 30.02
CA ASP A 17 -7.31 25.62 30.06
C ASP A 17 -7.67 24.14 30.10
N ARG A 18 -7.84 23.63 31.32
CA ARG A 18 -8.17 22.24 31.61
C ARG A 18 -9.61 22.03 31.14
N ARG A 19 -9.86 21.17 30.14
CA ARG A 19 -11.26 20.78 29.85
C ARG A 19 -11.82 20.08 31.09
N VAL A 20 -13.13 20.16 31.32
CA VAL A 20 -13.74 19.68 32.58
C VAL A 20 -13.36 18.23 32.91
N TRP A 21 -13.17 17.38 31.89
CA TRP A 21 -12.74 15.99 32.02
C TRP A 21 -11.22 15.76 32.14
N GLU A 22 -10.42 16.81 32.00
CA GLU A 22 -8.97 16.80 32.25
C GLU A 22 -8.66 17.17 33.72
N ILE A 23 -9.69 17.57 34.50
CA ILE A 23 -9.61 17.81 35.95
C ILE A 23 -9.48 16.44 36.65
N GLY A 24 -8.26 16.10 37.06
CA GLY A 24 -7.94 14.83 37.73
C GLY A 24 -6.99 13.91 36.96
N TYR A 25 -6.58 14.30 35.74
CA TYR A 25 -5.61 13.55 34.95
C TYR A 25 -4.24 13.47 35.66
N ARG A 26 -3.77 12.24 35.95
CA ARG A 26 -2.48 11.94 36.60
C ARG A 26 -1.44 11.37 35.62
N GLY A 27 -1.45 11.82 34.36
CA GLY A 27 -0.46 11.42 33.35
C GLY A 27 0.57 12.52 33.03
N PRO A 28 1.42 12.31 32.01
CA PRO A 28 2.38 13.31 31.53
C PRO A 28 1.69 14.64 31.18
N HIS A 29 2.39 15.76 31.31
CA HIS A 29 1.80 17.07 31.02
C HIS A 29 1.16 17.11 29.63
N LEU A 30 -0.16 17.33 29.58
CA LEU A 30 -0.88 17.48 28.33
C LEU A 30 -0.41 18.75 27.61
N PRO A 31 -0.41 18.75 26.26
CA PRO A 31 -0.01 19.92 25.48
C PRO A 31 -0.91 21.10 25.82
N GLN A 32 -0.29 22.20 26.24
CA GLN A 32 -1.01 23.41 26.65
C GLN A 32 -1.77 23.98 25.45
N ARG A 33 -3.08 24.23 25.61
CA ARG A 33 -3.95 24.79 24.57
C ARG A 33 -4.25 26.25 24.85
N LYS A 34 -4.35 27.07 23.79
CA LYS A 34 -4.78 28.47 23.92
C LYS A 34 -6.29 28.55 24.19
N ALA A 35 -6.75 29.43 25.08
CA ALA A 35 -8.20 29.67 25.32
C ALA A 35 -8.93 30.05 24.04
N THR A 36 -8.32 30.93 23.26
CA THR A 36 -9.01 31.59 22.14
C THR A 36 -9.15 30.69 20.91
N GLY A 37 -8.53 29.50 20.89
CA GLY A 37 -8.47 28.63 19.71
C GLY A 37 -7.74 29.25 18.50
N ARG A 38 -7.16 30.45 18.64
CA ARG A 38 -6.54 31.19 17.55
C ARG A 38 -5.13 30.65 17.25
N PRO A 39 -4.78 30.45 15.97
CA PRO A 39 -3.46 29.95 15.58
C PRO A 39 -2.32 30.85 16.07
N HIS A 40 -1.13 30.28 16.29
CA HIS A 40 0.06 31.03 16.73
C HIS A 40 0.51 32.10 15.74
N LEU A 41 0.26 31.85 14.46
CA LEU A 41 0.61 32.74 13.37
C LEU A 41 -0.68 33.11 12.63
N PRO A 42 -0.76 34.33 12.09
CA PRO A 42 -1.86 34.69 11.20
C PRO A 42 -1.88 33.68 10.05
N ILE A 43 -3.05 33.08 9.79
CA ILE A 43 -3.22 32.21 8.64
C ILE A 43 -3.27 33.13 7.42
N SER A 44 -2.27 33.01 6.54
CA SER A 44 -2.27 33.77 5.30
C SER A 44 -3.39 33.30 4.36
N SER A 45 -3.92 34.22 3.56
CA SER A 45 -4.89 33.91 2.51
C SER A 45 -4.38 32.80 1.57
N TYR A 46 -3.08 32.78 1.30
CA TYR A 46 -2.42 31.73 0.52
C TYR A 46 -2.62 30.33 1.13
N ARG A 47 -2.43 30.17 2.45
CA ARG A 47 -2.63 28.87 3.12
C ARG A 47 -4.09 28.40 3.04
N VAL A 48 -5.04 29.34 3.12
CA VAL A 48 -6.47 29.03 2.94
C VAL A 48 -6.75 28.61 1.50
N GLY A 49 -6.19 29.32 0.51
CA GLY A 49 -6.31 28.96 -0.90
C GLY A 49 -5.77 27.57 -1.21
N LEU A 50 -4.57 27.25 -0.71
CA LEU A 50 -3.97 25.93 -0.86
C LEU A 50 -4.82 24.81 -0.24
N LEU A 51 -5.42 25.07 0.92
CA LEU A 51 -6.29 24.09 1.58
C LEU A 51 -7.56 23.84 0.77
N ARG A 52 -8.17 24.89 0.21
CA ARG A 52 -9.35 24.76 -0.66
C ARG A 52 -9.03 23.94 -1.90
N GLU A 53 -7.91 24.22 -2.56
CA GLU A 53 -7.47 23.46 -3.72
C GLU A 53 -7.28 21.96 -3.41
N ARG A 54 -6.74 21.64 -2.23
CA ARG A 54 -6.61 20.24 -1.78
C ARG A 54 -7.98 19.60 -1.57
N PHE A 55 -8.91 20.28 -0.93
CA PHE A 55 -10.27 19.77 -0.75
C PHE A 55 -11.01 19.58 -2.07
N ASP A 56 -10.84 20.49 -3.03
CA ASP A 56 -11.44 20.33 -4.36
C ASP A 56 -10.88 19.09 -5.08
N ARG A 57 -9.57 18.83 -4.97
CA ARG A 57 -8.96 17.61 -5.51
C ARG A 57 -9.49 16.35 -4.83
N GLU A 58 -9.54 16.32 -3.51
CA GLU A 58 -10.07 15.19 -2.74
C GLU A 58 -11.55 14.92 -3.07
N TYR A 59 -12.36 15.98 -3.15
CA TYR A 59 -13.77 15.89 -3.54
C TYR A 59 -13.93 15.28 -4.94
N ASN A 60 -13.12 15.73 -5.91
CA ASN A 60 -13.17 15.20 -7.27
C ASN A 60 -12.77 13.71 -7.32
N VAL A 61 -11.72 13.31 -6.58
CA VAL A 61 -11.35 11.89 -6.45
C VAL A 61 -12.51 11.08 -5.88
N MET A 62 -13.13 11.54 -4.78
CA MET A 62 -14.26 10.86 -4.17
C MET A 62 -15.47 10.77 -5.10
N ARG A 63 -15.75 11.82 -5.88
CA ARG A 63 -16.83 11.84 -6.87
C ARG A 63 -16.63 10.79 -7.96
N HIS A 64 -15.40 10.59 -8.43
CA HIS A 64 -15.10 9.55 -9.42
C HIS A 64 -15.18 8.15 -8.82
N LEU A 65 -14.72 7.97 -7.58
CA LEU A 65 -14.81 6.68 -6.88
C LEU A 65 -16.26 6.30 -6.54
N SER A 66 -17.15 7.26 -6.31
CA SER A 66 -18.56 7.00 -6.00
C SER A 66 -19.40 6.63 -7.21
N THR A 67 -18.88 6.82 -8.43
CA THR A 67 -19.58 6.53 -9.69
C THR A 67 -18.78 5.54 -10.56
N PRO A 68 -18.60 4.29 -10.09
CA PRO A 68 -17.86 3.29 -10.85
C PRO A 68 -18.54 2.98 -12.19
N TYR A 69 -17.73 2.82 -13.24
CA TYR A 69 -18.23 2.50 -14.58
C TYR A 69 -18.88 1.10 -14.65
N LEU A 70 -18.34 0.15 -13.89
CA LEU A 70 -18.87 -1.20 -13.79
C LEU A 70 -19.43 -1.44 -12.39
N THR A 71 -20.61 -2.06 -12.34
CA THR A 71 -21.14 -2.62 -11.10
C THR A 71 -20.46 -3.96 -10.82
N SER A 72 -20.38 -4.34 -9.55
CA SER A 72 -19.80 -5.64 -9.13
C SER A 72 -20.36 -6.82 -9.95
N GLU A 73 -21.67 -6.83 -10.21
CA GLU A 73 -22.35 -7.85 -11.02
C GLU A 73 -21.81 -7.93 -12.46
N LYS A 74 -21.48 -6.80 -13.08
CA LYS A 74 -20.92 -6.76 -14.45
C LYS A 74 -19.46 -7.21 -14.49
N GLU A 75 -18.72 -7.07 -13.39
CA GLU A 75 -17.33 -7.49 -13.31
C GLU A 75 -17.17 -8.99 -13.00
N GLN A 76 -18.14 -9.60 -12.30
CA GLN A 76 -18.08 -11.03 -11.92
C GLN A 76 -17.75 -12.00 -13.07
N PRO A 77 -18.34 -11.89 -14.28
CA PRO A 77 -17.98 -12.76 -15.40
C PRO A 77 -16.51 -12.65 -15.81
N TYR A 78 -15.92 -11.45 -15.72
CA TYR A 78 -14.51 -11.24 -15.99
C TYR A 78 -13.65 -11.92 -14.93
N TRP A 79 -13.97 -11.73 -13.65
CA TRP A 79 -13.24 -12.34 -12.55
C TRP A 79 -13.34 -13.87 -12.56
N ASN A 80 -14.48 -14.43 -12.93
CA ASN A 80 -14.64 -15.88 -13.10
C ASN A 80 -13.78 -16.45 -14.23
N LYS A 81 -13.54 -15.68 -15.29
CA LYS A 81 -12.75 -16.11 -16.44
C LYS A 81 -11.25 -15.97 -16.24
N TYR A 82 -10.80 -14.87 -15.62
CA TYR A 82 -9.38 -14.52 -15.53
C TYR A 82 -8.80 -14.69 -14.12
N GLY A 83 -9.63 -14.98 -13.12
CA GLY A 83 -9.23 -15.06 -11.72
C GLY A 83 -9.30 -13.69 -11.03
N SER A 84 -9.41 -13.70 -9.70
CA SER A 84 -9.42 -12.46 -8.93
C SER A 84 -8.03 -11.81 -8.90
N PRO A 85 -7.93 -10.49 -8.65
CA PRO A 85 -6.63 -9.81 -8.53
C PRO A 85 -5.72 -10.42 -7.46
N GLU A 86 -6.31 -10.97 -6.39
CA GLU A 86 -5.55 -11.65 -5.34
C GLU A 86 -4.98 -12.99 -5.81
N GLN A 87 -5.77 -13.78 -6.55
CA GLN A 87 -5.29 -15.03 -7.16
C GLN A 87 -4.15 -14.75 -8.13
N LEU A 88 -4.29 -13.74 -8.99
CA LEU A 88 -3.23 -13.32 -9.92
C LEU A 88 -1.94 -12.91 -9.21
N ARG A 89 -2.05 -12.22 -8.06
CA ARG A 89 -0.88 -11.88 -7.24
C ARG A 89 -0.22 -13.11 -6.64
N LEU A 90 -1.00 -14.05 -6.11
CA LEU A 90 -0.48 -15.28 -5.52
C LEU A 90 0.19 -16.18 -6.57
N ASP A 91 -0.38 -16.32 -7.74
CA ASP A 91 0.20 -17.14 -8.81
C ASP A 91 1.47 -16.50 -9.37
N LYS A 92 1.50 -15.16 -9.52
CA LYS A 92 2.73 -14.44 -9.85
C LYS A 92 3.79 -14.60 -8.78
N GLN A 93 3.40 -14.62 -7.51
CA GLN A 93 4.35 -14.86 -6.42
C GLN A 93 4.92 -16.27 -6.48
N LYS A 94 4.09 -17.30 -6.72
CA LYS A 94 4.56 -18.68 -6.95
C LYS A 94 5.48 -18.77 -8.16
N GLU A 95 5.16 -18.08 -9.25
CA GLU A 95 6.00 -18.02 -10.45
C GLU A 95 7.37 -17.42 -10.13
N ILE A 96 7.40 -16.32 -9.37
CA ILE A 96 8.65 -15.71 -8.89
C ILE A 96 9.42 -16.71 -8.02
N GLU A 97 8.76 -17.33 -7.03
CA GLU A 97 9.38 -18.32 -6.14
C GLU A 97 9.95 -19.52 -6.91
N GLN A 98 9.23 -20.01 -7.92
CA GLN A 98 9.68 -21.09 -8.81
C GLN A 98 10.82 -20.66 -9.73
N SER A 99 10.84 -19.39 -10.17
CA SER A 99 11.91 -18.84 -11.02
C SER A 99 13.21 -18.60 -10.24
N THR A 100 13.10 -18.30 -8.94
CA THR A 100 14.26 -18.22 -8.05
C THR A 100 14.82 -19.61 -7.79
N MET A 101 16.16 -19.73 -7.85
CA MET A 101 16.87 -20.99 -7.60
C MET A 101 16.35 -21.70 -6.33
N PRO A 102 16.19 -23.04 -6.32
CA PRO A 102 16.04 -23.76 -5.07
C PRO A 102 17.28 -23.48 -4.21
N GLY A 103 17.07 -22.88 -3.04
CA GLY A 103 18.12 -22.28 -2.20
C GLY A 103 19.20 -23.24 -1.66
N LYS A 104 19.18 -24.53 -2.04
CA LYS A 104 20.25 -25.47 -1.72
C LYS A 104 20.55 -26.38 -2.90
N ALA A 105 21.81 -26.37 -3.35
CA ALA A 105 22.33 -27.40 -4.26
C ALA A 105 22.12 -28.78 -3.61
N LYS A 106 21.41 -29.68 -4.30
CA LYS A 106 21.30 -31.08 -3.86
C LYS A 106 22.70 -31.71 -3.95
N ARG A 107 23.27 -32.10 -2.81
CA ARG A 107 24.46 -32.97 -2.77
C ARG A 107 24.01 -34.38 -3.13
N ILE A 108 24.46 -34.87 -4.28
CA ILE A 108 24.35 -36.29 -4.62
C ILE A 108 25.65 -36.92 -4.12
N SER A 109 25.59 -37.63 -3.00
CA SER A 109 26.71 -38.43 -2.51
C SER A 109 26.68 -39.77 -3.22
N GLU A 110 27.37 -39.88 -4.35
CA GLU A 110 27.69 -41.19 -4.93
C GLU A 110 29.13 -41.61 -4.60
N PHE A 111 29.24 -42.91 -4.41
CA PHE A 111 30.38 -43.69 -3.96
C PHE A 111 31.64 -43.42 -4.80
N LYS A 112 32.75 -43.05 -4.14
CA LYS A 112 34.13 -42.87 -4.70
C LYS A 112 34.38 -41.62 -5.58
N LYS A 113 35.03 -40.63 -4.94
CA LYS A 113 35.99 -39.67 -5.51
C LYS A 113 35.54 -38.83 -6.73
N ALA A 114 34.58 -37.92 -6.53
CA ALA A 114 34.63 -36.55 -7.05
C ALA A 114 33.37 -35.79 -6.63
N ASP A 115 33.50 -34.81 -5.73
CA ASP A 115 32.43 -33.83 -5.47
C ASP A 115 32.30 -32.91 -6.70
N LYS A 116 31.61 -33.37 -7.74
CA LYS A 116 31.23 -32.51 -8.87
C LYS A 116 30.06 -31.63 -8.43
N LYS A 117 30.35 -30.37 -8.12
CA LYS A 117 29.35 -29.30 -8.12
C LYS A 117 28.88 -29.08 -9.56
N VAL A 118 27.91 -29.88 -10.00
CA VAL A 118 27.24 -29.62 -11.28
C VAL A 118 26.30 -28.43 -11.05
N ALA A 119 26.49 -27.38 -11.85
CA ALA A 119 25.54 -26.28 -11.91
C ALA A 119 24.15 -26.86 -12.16
N ASN A 120 23.15 -26.36 -11.44
CA ASN A 120 21.82 -26.93 -11.43
C ASN A 120 21.13 -26.67 -12.79
N ILE A 121 21.28 -27.59 -13.75
CA ILE A 121 20.57 -27.59 -15.04
C ILE A 121 19.05 -27.76 -14.84
N GLY A 122 18.59 -28.00 -13.59
CA GLY A 122 17.23 -28.39 -13.26
C GLY A 122 16.13 -27.31 -13.26
N SER A 123 16.41 -26.01 -13.42
CA SER A 123 15.33 -25.01 -13.47
C SER A 123 14.71 -24.81 -14.86
N MET A 124 15.27 -25.42 -15.92
CA MET A 124 14.61 -25.48 -17.23
C MET A 124 13.47 -26.51 -17.29
N LEU A 125 13.25 -27.30 -16.22
CA LEU A 125 12.32 -28.45 -16.23
C LEU A 125 11.09 -28.30 -15.31
N HIS A 126 10.96 -27.23 -14.53
CA HIS A 126 9.83 -27.03 -13.62
C HIS A 126 8.87 -25.95 -14.08
N TYR A 127 8.46 -25.98 -15.35
CA TYR A 127 7.12 -25.52 -15.68
C TYR A 127 6.20 -26.73 -15.58
N ASN A 128 5.02 -26.56 -14.97
CA ASN A 128 3.97 -27.57 -15.05
C ASN A 128 3.54 -27.66 -16.51
N ARG A 129 4.21 -28.51 -17.28
CA ARG A 129 3.85 -28.77 -18.66
C ARG A 129 2.56 -29.58 -18.64
N THR A 130 1.45 -28.93 -18.92
CA THR A 130 0.19 -29.63 -19.09
C THR A 130 0.21 -30.37 -20.43
N VAL A 131 -0.75 -31.28 -20.65
CA VAL A 131 -0.86 -32.00 -21.92
C VAL A 131 -1.08 -31.02 -23.09
N GLU A 132 -1.74 -29.88 -22.83
CA GLU A 132 -1.91 -28.82 -23.83
C GLU A 132 -0.58 -28.19 -24.24
N ASP A 133 0.35 -27.98 -23.30
CA ASP A 133 1.67 -27.40 -23.60
C ASP A 133 2.53 -28.34 -24.44
N SER A 134 2.44 -29.66 -24.25
CA SER A 134 3.14 -30.64 -25.08
C SER A 134 2.48 -30.79 -26.47
N MET A 135 1.15 -30.63 -26.58
CA MET A 135 0.44 -30.61 -27.87
C MET A 135 0.69 -29.33 -28.68
N LYS A 136 0.90 -28.19 -28.03
CA LYS A 136 1.14 -26.90 -28.70
C LYS A 136 2.35 -26.94 -29.63
N ASP A 137 3.40 -27.65 -29.24
CA ASP A 137 4.61 -27.84 -30.06
C ASP A 137 4.36 -28.79 -31.25
N LEU A 138 3.47 -29.78 -31.11
CA LEU A 138 3.04 -30.65 -32.22
C LEU A 138 2.20 -29.87 -33.23
N ILE A 139 1.27 -29.03 -32.77
CA ILE A 139 0.43 -28.18 -33.64
C ILE A 139 1.30 -27.20 -34.43
N ARG A 140 2.30 -26.58 -33.80
CA ARG A 140 3.26 -25.70 -34.50
C ARG A 140 4.06 -26.42 -35.59
N ARG A 141 4.41 -27.69 -35.38
CA ARG A 141 5.14 -28.51 -36.37
C ARG A 141 4.26 -28.99 -37.53
N ASN A 142 2.96 -29.14 -37.30
CA ASN A 142 2.00 -29.61 -38.29
C ASN A 142 1.28 -28.48 -39.06
N ARG A 143 1.74 -27.23 -38.97
CA ARG A 143 1.26 -26.18 -39.86
C ARG A 143 1.95 -26.31 -41.22
N TRP A 144 1.40 -27.20 -42.05
CA TRP A 144 1.69 -27.32 -43.47
C TRP A 144 0.71 -26.39 -44.20
N ASP A 145 1.02 -25.09 -44.18
CA ASP A 145 0.56 -24.14 -45.21
C ASP A 145 1.75 -23.87 -46.12
#